data_AF-A0A1W6CJA3-F1
#
_entry.id   AF-A0A1W6CJA3-F1
#
_cell.length_a   1.000
_cell.length_b   1.000
_cell.length_c   1.000
_cell.angle_alpha   90.00
_cell.angle_beta   90.00
_cell.angle_gamma   90.00
#
_symmetry.space_group_name_H-M   'P 1'
#
loop_
_entity.id
_entity.type
_entity.pdbx_description
1 polymer ?
#
loop_
_entity_poly.entity_id
_entity_poly.type
_entity_poly.pdbx_seq_one_letter_code
_entity_poly.pdbx_strand_id
1 'polypeptide(L)'
;MIWLETGGQPNLLDQAAAAPAWKAEVFANQPGAWRGFTGAVAGLPEVGDAEAFSYGEIFAAEGGIAVDPTSRYKTSSGITIGTLRDAMAGVPGLEGIATPNLLTLPQRAAIYRDYFDRALRGVDGGHRALEAIGNPFAASALADTLFRFGPKGGTEMIQRALDQVMPGVVGLDGRMGPGTFGVYREFATNPATRGQLLDALQRIRSKKLDGLEEDRNQHFRYLRQR
;
A
#
# COMPACT_ATOMS: atom_id res chain seq x y z
N MET A 1 8.52 -18.60 -39.99
CA MET A 1 9.06 -18.15 -38.69
C MET A 1 8.06 -17.13 -38.15
N ILE A 2 7.16 -17.57 -37.27
CA ILE A 2 6.08 -16.75 -36.72
C ILE A 2 6.63 -16.11 -35.46
N TRP A 3 6.75 -14.78 -35.46
CA TRP A 3 7.05 -14.02 -34.25
C TRP A 3 5.79 -14.01 -33.39
N LEU A 4 5.83 -14.73 -32.28
CA LEU A 4 4.87 -14.58 -31.19
C LEU A 4 5.18 -13.26 -30.49
N GLU A 5 4.26 -12.31 -30.54
CA GLU A 5 4.29 -11.13 -29.67
C GLU A 5 4.23 -11.62 -28.22
N THR A 6 5.36 -11.57 -27.52
CA THR A 6 5.36 -11.63 -26.06
C THR A 6 4.68 -10.34 -25.59
N GLY A 7 3.40 -10.43 -25.25
CA GLY A 7 2.67 -9.36 -24.58
C GLY A 7 3.38 -8.99 -23.27
N GLY A 8 4.29 -8.02 -23.35
CA GLY A 8 4.96 -7.46 -22.20
C GLY A 8 3.90 -6.80 -21.33
N GLN A 9 3.80 -7.23 -20.07
CA GLN A 9 3.03 -6.49 -19.07
C GLN A 9 3.55 -5.04 -19.09
N PRO A 10 2.68 -4.02 -19.26
CA PRO A 10 3.13 -2.63 -19.29
C PRO A 10 3.86 -2.30 -18.00
N ASN A 11 5.00 -1.61 -18.12
CA ASN A 11 5.82 -1.18 -16.99
C ASN A 11 4.92 -0.55 -15.91
N LEU A 12 5.05 -1.01 -14.66
CA LEU A 12 4.20 -0.57 -13.56
C LEU A 12 4.37 0.92 -13.27
N LEU A 13 5.54 1.47 -13.58
CA LEU A 13 5.80 2.92 -13.51
C LEU A 13 5.00 3.68 -14.57
N ASP A 14 4.83 3.14 -15.77
CA ASP A 14 3.97 3.73 -16.81
C ASP A 14 2.49 3.63 -16.40
N GLN A 15 2.10 2.56 -15.72
CA GLN A 15 0.77 2.42 -15.13
C GLN A 15 0.52 3.42 -13.98
N ALA A 16 1.57 3.87 -13.30
CA ALA A 16 1.50 4.92 -12.29
C ALA A 16 1.56 6.35 -12.89
N ALA A 17 1.74 6.51 -14.21
CA ALA A 17 1.83 7.81 -14.85
C ALA A 17 0.52 8.62 -14.77
N ALA A 18 -0.62 7.93 -14.72
CA ALA A 18 -1.94 8.52 -14.53
C ALA A 18 -2.56 8.12 -13.19
N ALA A 19 -3.30 9.06 -12.58
CA ALA A 19 -4.04 8.77 -11.36
C ALA A 19 -5.06 7.64 -11.60
N PRO A 20 -5.30 6.76 -10.61
CA PRO A 20 -6.29 5.69 -10.73
C PRO A 20 -7.67 6.26 -11.07
N ALA A 21 -8.37 5.66 -12.04
CA ALA A 21 -9.62 6.19 -12.56
C ALA A 21 -10.69 6.40 -11.48
N TRP A 22 -10.76 5.52 -10.48
CA TRP A 22 -11.69 5.63 -9.34
C TRP A 22 -11.42 6.83 -8.42
N LYS A 23 -10.26 7.49 -8.55
CA LYS A 23 -9.89 8.73 -7.86
C LYS A 23 -9.60 9.89 -8.83
N ALA A 24 -10.03 9.80 -10.08
CA ALA A 24 -9.77 10.84 -11.08
C ALA A 24 -10.25 12.24 -10.63
N GLU A 25 -11.44 12.31 -10.04
CA GLU A 25 -12.02 13.58 -9.55
C GLU A 25 -11.19 14.19 -8.40
N VAL A 26 -10.68 13.36 -7.48
CA VAL A 26 -9.82 13.81 -6.38
C VAL A 26 -8.60 14.55 -6.92
N PHE A 27 -7.95 13.99 -7.95
CA PHE A 27 -6.75 14.59 -8.53
C PHE A 27 -7.04 15.69 -9.55
N ALA A 28 -8.23 15.74 -10.15
CA ALA A 28 -8.69 16.91 -10.91
C ALA A 28 -8.72 18.16 -10.02
N ASN A 29 -9.08 18.00 -8.74
CA ASN A 29 -9.10 19.06 -7.74
C ASN A 29 -7.74 19.31 -7.04
N GLN A 30 -6.70 18.55 -7.40
CA GLN A 30 -5.34 18.68 -6.84
C GLN A 30 -4.29 18.69 -7.96
N PRO A 31 -4.26 19.74 -8.81
CA PRO A 31 -3.37 19.77 -9.97
C PRO A 31 -1.91 19.53 -9.59
N GLY A 32 -1.29 18.56 -10.27
CA GLY A 32 0.12 18.21 -10.04
C GLY A 32 0.39 17.32 -8.82
N ALA A 33 -0.57 17.11 -7.91
CA ALA A 33 -0.34 16.30 -6.72
C ALA A 33 0.02 14.85 -7.04
N TRP A 34 -0.69 14.21 -7.99
CA TRP A 34 -0.39 12.85 -8.43
C TRP A 34 1.03 12.74 -9.00
N ARG A 35 1.33 13.52 -10.04
CA ARG A 35 2.63 13.51 -10.72
C ARG A 35 3.77 13.89 -9.79
N GLY A 36 3.54 14.86 -8.91
CA GLY A 36 4.54 15.29 -7.94
C GLY A 36 4.83 14.20 -6.90
N PHE A 37 3.81 13.47 -6.45
CA PHE A 37 4.01 12.38 -5.49
C PHE A 37 4.67 11.17 -6.14
N THR A 38 4.21 10.72 -7.31
CA THR A 38 4.84 9.59 -8.01
C THR A 38 6.26 9.91 -8.43
N GLY A 39 6.53 11.16 -8.85
CA GLY A 39 7.90 11.65 -9.08
C GLY A 39 8.77 11.68 -7.82
N ALA A 40 8.20 12.06 -6.66
CA ALA A 40 8.89 12.01 -5.38
C ALA A 40 9.23 10.58 -4.94
N VAL A 41 8.31 9.63 -5.13
CA VAL A 41 8.54 8.20 -4.87
C VAL A 41 9.61 7.64 -5.80
N ALA A 42 9.57 7.96 -7.10
CA ALA A 42 10.60 7.57 -8.06
C ALA A 42 12.00 8.15 -7.72
N GLY A 43 12.05 9.27 -7.00
CA GLY A 43 13.29 9.86 -6.49
C GLY A 43 13.86 9.20 -5.24
N LEU A 44 13.17 8.24 -4.63
CA LEU A 44 13.68 7.49 -3.49
C LEU A 44 14.80 6.53 -3.94
N PRO A 45 15.86 6.34 -3.13
CA PRO A 45 16.98 5.47 -3.51
C PRO A 45 16.53 4.01 -3.64
N GLU A 46 16.88 3.35 -4.74
CA GLU A 46 16.60 1.92 -4.97
C GLU A 46 15.12 1.54 -4.82
N VAL A 47 14.20 2.45 -5.17
CA VAL A 47 12.77 2.15 -5.18
C VAL A 47 12.47 1.08 -6.23
N GLY A 48 11.71 0.07 -5.83
CA GLY A 48 11.22 -0.96 -6.73
C GLY A 48 9.84 -0.62 -7.32
N ASP A 49 9.44 -1.37 -8.34
CA ASP A 49 8.20 -1.12 -9.07
C ASP A 49 6.94 -1.39 -8.23
N ALA A 50 6.92 -2.47 -7.46
CA ALA A 50 5.80 -2.80 -6.57
C ALA A 50 5.70 -1.84 -5.38
N GLU A 51 6.83 -1.38 -4.83
CA GLU A 51 6.88 -0.33 -3.81
C GLU A 51 6.29 0.97 -4.37
N ALA A 52 6.80 1.44 -5.51
CA ALA A 52 6.35 2.67 -6.13
C ALA A 52 4.85 2.63 -6.48
N PHE A 53 4.41 1.50 -7.05
CA PHE A 53 3.02 1.26 -7.36
C PHE A 53 2.14 1.27 -6.11
N SER A 54 2.54 0.55 -5.05
CA SER A 54 1.78 0.47 -3.80
C SER A 54 1.63 1.84 -3.14
N TYR A 55 2.69 2.66 -3.12
CA TYR A 55 2.62 3.99 -2.52
C TYR A 55 1.70 4.92 -3.31
N GLY A 56 1.75 4.86 -4.64
CA GLY A 56 0.82 5.59 -5.50
C GLY A 56 -0.64 5.21 -5.24
N GLU A 57 -0.95 3.90 -5.23
CA GLU A 57 -2.31 3.42 -5.00
C GLU A 57 -2.83 3.79 -3.59
N ILE A 58 -1.99 3.71 -2.55
CA ILE A 58 -2.34 4.18 -1.20
C ILE A 58 -2.55 5.69 -1.19
N PHE A 59 -1.66 6.48 -1.79
CA PHE A 59 -1.80 7.94 -1.86
C PHE A 59 -3.11 8.35 -2.55
N ALA A 60 -3.51 7.65 -3.61
CA ALA A 60 -4.82 7.82 -4.22
C ALA A 60 -5.96 7.45 -3.27
N ALA A 61 -5.88 6.28 -2.62
CA ALA A 61 -6.90 5.82 -1.69
C ALA A 61 -7.12 6.77 -0.51
N GLU A 62 -6.05 7.40 -0.03
CA GLU A 62 -6.05 8.39 1.06
C GLU A 62 -6.43 9.82 0.62
N GLY A 63 -6.79 10.01 -0.65
CA GLY A 63 -7.28 11.29 -1.16
C GLY A 63 -6.17 12.29 -1.56
N GLY A 64 -4.94 11.83 -1.79
CA GLY A 64 -3.82 12.66 -2.20
C GLY A 64 -3.33 13.60 -1.10
N ILE A 65 -3.16 14.89 -1.41
CA ILE A 65 -2.78 15.93 -0.45
C ILE A 65 -3.96 16.60 0.25
N ALA A 66 -5.20 16.15 0.00
CA ALA A 66 -6.36 16.65 0.72
C ALA A 66 -6.16 16.52 2.24
N VAL A 67 -6.68 17.50 2.97
CA VAL A 67 -6.69 17.48 4.44
C VAL A 67 -8.02 16.90 4.87
N ASP A 68 -7.99 15.93 5.78
CA ASP A 68 -9.19 15.43 6.43
C ASP A 68 -9.84 16.57 7.24
N PRO A 69 -11.04 17.03 6.84
CA PRO A 69 -11.69 18.16 7.49
C PRO A 69 -12.12 17.85 8.93
N THR A 70 -12.23 16.57 9.30
CA THR A 70 -12.60 16.12 10.64
C THR A 70 -11.39 15.98 11.57
N SER A 71 -10.17 15.96 11.01
CA SER A 71 -8.96 15.77 11.78
C SER A 71 -8.51 17.06 12.45
N ARG A 72 -8.57 17.07 13.79
CA ARG A 72 -7.98 18.15 14.61
C ARG A 72 -6.51 18.43 14.28
N TYR A 73 -5.76 17.40 13.88
CA TYR A 73 -4.34 17.50 13.58
C TYR A 73 -4.03 17.56 12.08
N LYS A 74 -5.04 17.85 11.25
CA LYS A 74 -4.88 18.05 9.80
C LYS A 74 -4.18 16.86 9.12
N THR A 75 -4.68 15.65 9.41
CA THR A 75 -4.30 14.42 8.70
C THR A 75 -4.39 14.64 7.19
N SER A 76 -3.40 14.18 6.45
CA SER A 76 -3.34 14.35 4.99
C SER A 76 -2.52 13.21 4.38
N SER A 77 -2.91 12.70 3.22
CA SER A 77 -2.32 11.49 2.62
C SER A 77 -2.32 10.28 3.57
N GLY A 78 -3.33 10.17 4.45
CA GLY A 78 -3.40 9.14 5.48
C GLY A 78 -2.30 9.22 6.56
N ILE A 79 -1.40 10.21 6.49
CA ILE A 79 -0.37 10.45 7.50
C ILE A 79 -1.04 11.16 8.67
N THR A 80 -1.13 10.47 9.80
CA THR A 80 -1.61 11.03 11.07
C THR A 80 -0.49 11.78 11.79
N ILE A 81 -0.85 12.54 12.83
CA ILE A 81 0.17 13.16 13.71
C ILE A 81 1.05 12.12 14.41
N GLY A 82 0.51 10.93 14.70
CA GLY A 82 1.29 9.82 15.27
C GLY A 82 2.31 9.31 14.26
N THR A 83 1.86 9.03 13.04
CA THR A 83 2.74 8.59 11.93
C THR A 83 3.86 9.59 11.66
N LEU A 84 3.55 10.89 11.65
CA LEU A 84 4.55 11.95 11.51
C LEU A 84 5.58 11.92 12.63
N ARG A 85 5.14 11.84 13.89
CA ARG A 85 6.05 11.81 15.06
C ARG A 85 6.94 10.58 15.07
N ASP A 86 6.42 9.42 14.70
CA ASP A 86 7.23 8.21 14.58
C ASP A 86 8.33 8.39 13.53
N ALA A 87 7.99 8.99 12.39
CA ALA A 87 8.93 9.18 11.28
C ALA A 87 10.02 10.22 11.59
N MET A 88 9.78 11.17 12.51
CA MET A 88 10.79 12.17 12.91
C MET A 88 12.08 11.54 13.47
N ALA A 89 12.06 10.28 13.91
CA ALA A 89 13.25 9.59 14.39
C ALA A 89 14.17 9.08 13.24
N GLY A 90 13.63 8.88 12.04
CA GLY A 90 14.33 8.21 10.94
C GLY A 90 14.31 8.94 9.60
N VAL A 91 13.39 9.90 9.40
CA VAL A 91 13.24 10.64 8.15
C VAL A 91 13.83 12.05 8.32
N PRO A 92 14.89 12.41 7.59
CA PRO A 92 15.52 13.72 7.69
C PRO A 92 14.62 14.83 7.11
N GLY A 93 14.82 16.07 7.58
CA GLY A 93 14.13 17.24 7.04
C GLY A 93 12.71 17.42 7.57
N LEU A 94 12.32 16.73 8.66
CA LEU A 94 11.01 16.89 9.30
C LEU A 94 11.01 17.92 10.44
N GLU A 95 12.14 18.60 10.67
CA GLU A 95 12.29 19.61 11.70
C GLU A 95 11.29 20.77 11.49
N GLY A 96 10.55 21.13 12.53
CA GLY A 96 9.57 22.21 12.49
C GLY A 96 8.24 21.87 11.78
N ILE A 97 8.06 20.65 11.26
CA ILE A 97 6.79 20.23 10.67
C ILE A 97 5.79 19.90 11.79
N ALA A 98 4.87 20.83 12.06
CA ALA A 98 3.91 20.69 13.16
C ALA A 98 2.74 19.73 12.87
N THR A 99 2.29 19.65 11.61
CA THR A 99 1.13 18.84 11.20
C THR A 99 1.34 18.22 9.81
N PRO A 100 0.73 17.05 9.52
CA PRO A 100 0.95 16.32 8.26
C PRO A 100 0.63 17.10 6.99
N ASN A 101 -0.35 18.00 7.02
CA ASN A 101 -0.68 18.83 5.86
C ASN A 101 0.45 19.79 5.42
N LEU A 102 1.46 20.02 6.26
CA LEU A 102 2.64 20.85 5.93
C LEU A 102 3.75 20.06 5.23
N LEU A 103 3.62 18.74 5.11
CA LEU A 103 4.61 17.90 4.45
C LEU A 103 4.65 18.17 2.94
N THR A 104 5.86 18.34 2.42
CA THR A 104 6.15 18.29 0.99
C THR A 104 5.96 16.87 0.44
N LEU A 105 5.80 16.73 -0.88
CA LEU A 105 5.63 15.42 -1.51
C LEU A 105 6.84 14.48 -1.28
N PRO A 106 8.12 14.94 -1.36
CA PRO A 106 9.27 14.12 -0.97
C PRO A 106 9.24 13.64 0.47
N GLN A 107 8.87 14.49 1.43
CA GLN A 107 8.74 14.07 2.83
C GLN A 107 7.63 13.03 3.01
N ARG A 108 6.49 13.16 2.32
CA ARG A 108 5.41 12.16 2.34
C ARG A 108 5.88 10.82 1.80
N ALA A 109 6.59 10.81 0.67
CA ALA A 109 7.15 9.60 0.09
C ALA A 109 8.15 8.92 1.06
N ALA A 110 9.02 9.71 1.70
CA ALA A 110 9.95 9.20 2.70
C ALA A 110 9.26 8.63 3.95
N ILE A 111 8.18 9.27 4.43
CA ILE A 111 7.36 8.77 5.55
C ILE A 111 6.65 7.46 5.18
N TYR A 112 6.16 7.31 3.95
CA TYR A 112 5.59 6.04 3.48
C TYR A 112 6.64 4.92 3.54
N ARG A 113 7.86 5.18 3.07
CA ARG A 113 8.96 4.21 3.16
C ARG A 113 9.31 3.85 4.60
N ASP A 114 9.53 4.85 5.46
CA ASP A 114 9.80 4.62 6.89
C ASP A 114 8.67 3.82 7.57
N TYR A 115 7.41 4.10 7.22
CA TYR A 115 6.28 3.34 7.72
C TYR A 115 6.40 1.86 7.36
N PHE A 116 6.69 1.53 6.09
CA PHE A 116 6.80 0.14 5.67
C PHE A 116 8.06 -0.55 6.20
N ASP A 117 9.16 0.18 6.39
CA ASP A 117 10.32 -0.36 7.12
C ASP A 117 9.97 -0.79 8.54
N ARG A 118 9.19 0.02 9.26
CA ARG A 118 8.74 -0.32 10.62
C ARG A 118 7.67 -1.40 10.64
N ALA A 119 6.70 -1.33 9.71
CA ALA A 119 5.59 -2.28 9.63
C ALA A 119 6.07 -3.68 9.23
N LEU A 120 7.10 -3.75 8.39
CA LEU A 120 7.69 -4.99 7.88
C LEU A 120 9.06 -5.29 8.48
N ARG A 121 9.42 -4.67 9.62
CA ARG A 121 10.72 -4.88 10.29
C ARG A 121 11.02 -6.33 10.67
N GLY A 122 9.98 -7.16 10.78
CA GLY A 122 10.08 -8.59 11.05
C GLY A 122 10.31 -9.44 9.80
N VAL A 123 10.31 -8.81 8.63
CA VAL A 123 10.57 -9.41 7.31
C VAL A 123 11.88 -8.81 6.79
N ASP A 124 12.75 -9.66 6.24
CA ASP A 124 14.03 -9.19 5.70
C ASP A 124 13.81 -8.11 4.63
N GLY A 125 14.47 -6.97 4.82
CA GLY A 125 14.46 -5.85 3.87
C GLY A 125 13.38 -4.78 4.08
N GLY A 126 12.48 -4.90 5.07
CA GLY A 126 11.53 -3.85 5.41
C GLY A 126 10.62 -3.47 4.23
N HIS A 127 10.67 -2.21 3.77
CA HIS A 127 9.93 -1.76 2.58
C HIS A 127 10.20 -2.61 1.33
N ARG A 128 11.42 -3.15 1.18
CA ARG A 128 11.81 -3.99 0.03
C ARG A 128 11.05 -5.31 -0.03
N ALA A 129 10.42 -5.72 1.05
CA ALA A 129 9.56 -6.89 1.06
C ALA A 129 8.38 -6.74 0.09
N LEU A 130 7.94 -5.52 -0.25
CA LEU A 130 6.88 -5.32 -1.26
C LEU A 130 7.29 -5.86 -2.63
N GLU A 131 8.54 -5.69 -3.05
CA GLU A 131 9.07 -6.29 -4.28
C GLU A 131 9.12 -7.81 -4.20
N ALA A 132 9.53 -8.33 -3.05
CA ALA A 132 9.70 -9.76 -2.84
C ALA A 132 8.39 -10.54 -2.96
N ILE A 133 7.21 -9.89 -2.91
CA ILE A 133 5.91 -10.54 -3.08
C ILE A 133 5.73 -11.11 -4.51
N GLY A 134 6.38 -10.54 -5.53
CA GLY A 134 6.37 -11.05 -6.90
C GLY A 134 5.04 -10.87 -7.66
N ASN A 135 4.01 -10.30 -7.02
CA ASN A 135 2.81 -9.81 -7.68
C ASN A 135 2.49 -8.40 -7.17
N PRO A 136 2.59 -7.35 -8.01
CA PRO A 136 2.48 -5.95 -7.58
C PRO A 136 1.08 -5.60 -7.06
N PHE A 137 0.04 -6.25 -7.57
CA PHE A 137 -1.34 -6.00 -7.14
C PHE A 137 -1.61 -6.60 -5.75
N ALA A 138 -1.13 -7.82 -5.49
CA ALA A 138 -1.16 -8.41 -4.17
C ALA A 138 -0.25 -7.63 -3.20
N ALA A 139 0.93 -7.18 -3.64
CA ALA A 139 1.79 -6.33 -2.82
C ALA A 139 1.07 -5.04 -2.37
N SER A 140 0.36 -4.40 -3.30
CA SER A 140 -0.44 -3.21 -3.03
C SER A 140 -1.62 -3.50 -2.09
N ALA A 141 -2.29 -4.65 -2.22
CA ALA A 141 -3.33 -5.07 -1.29
C ALA A 141 -2.80 -5.33 0.14
N LEU A 142 -1.62 -5.94 0.28
CA LEU A 142 -0.93 -6.09 1.56
C LEU A 142 -0.56 -4.73 2.13
N ALA A 143 0.08 -3.88 1.33
CA ALA A 143 0.55 -2.56 1.73
C ALA A 143 -0.61 -1.69 2.23
N ASP A 144 -1.71 -1.64 1.47
CA ASP A 144 -2.92 -0.91 1.81
C ASP A 144 -3.58 -1.43 3.09
N THR A 145 -3.62 -2.76 3.27
CA THR A 145 -4.17 -3.36 4.48
C THR A 145 -3.33 -2.98 5.71
N LEU A 146 -2.00 -3.05 5.60
CA LEU A 146 -1.11 -2.63 6.68
C LEU A 146 -1.26 -1.14 6.96
N PHE A 147 -1.30 -0.28 5.93
CA PHE A 147 -1.40 1.16 6.09
C PHE A 147 -2.73 1.58 6.71
N ARG A 148 -3.86 1.04 6.22
CA ARG A 148 -5.20 1.40 6.66
C ARG A 148 -5.52 0.98 8.09
N PHE A 149 -5.05 -0.20 8.49
CA PHE A 149 -5.42 -0.84 9.76
C PHE A 149 -4.25 -0.90 10.77
N GLY A 150 -3.13 -0.27 10.44
CA GLY A 150 -1.89 -0.31 11.21
C GLY A 150 -1.16 -1.67 11.11
N PRO A 151 0.11 -1.75 11.55
CA PRO A 151 0.92 -2.95 11.34
C PRO A 151 0.32 -4.21 11.98
N LYS A 152 -0.09 -4.11 13.25
CA LYS A 152 -0.68 -5.23 13.98
C LYS A 152 -2.05 -5.62 13.42
N GLY A 153 -2.98 -4.66 13.36
CA GLY A 153 -4.35 -4.91 12.92
C GLY A 153 -4.43 -5.39 11.47
N GLY A 154 -3.64 -4.78 10.56
CA GLY A 154 -3.52 -5.21 9.18
C GLY A 154 -2.93 -6.62 9.06
N THR A 155 -1.90 -6.94 9.86
CA THR A 155 -1.34 -8.30 9.90
C THR A 155 -2.35 -9.33 10.37
N GLU A 156 -3.11 -9.06 11.43
CA GLU A 156 -4.15 -9.98 11.91
C GLU A 156 -5.20 -10.27 10.81
N MET A 157 -5.53 -9.28 9.98
CA MET A 157 -6.42 -9.48 8.83
C MET A 157 -5.79 -10.36 7.75
N ILE A 158 -4.52 -10.11 7.42
CA ILE A 158 -3.79 -10.92 6.44
C ILE A 158 -3.68 -12.37 6.91
N GLN A 159 -3.31 -12.60 8.17
CA GLN A 159 -3.23 -13.95 8.75
C GLN A 159 -4.59 -14.67 8.70
N ARG A 160 -5.70 -13.98 9.02
CA ARG A 160 -7.05 -14.52 8.89
C ARG A 160 -7.45 -14.81 7.45
N ALA A 161 -6.99 -14.00 6.49
CA ALA A 161 -7.24 -14.24 5.07
C ALA A 161 -6.50 -15.50 4.60
N LEU A 162 -5.24 -15.67 5.01
CA LEU A 162 -4.46 -16.89 4.74
C LEU A 162 -5.12 -18.13 5.35
N ASP A 163 -5.58 -18.03 6.61
CA ASP A 163 -6.28 -19.12 7.31
C ASP A 163 -7.62 -19.50 6.65
N GLN A 164 -8.33 -18.56 6.01
CA GLN A 164 -9.53 -18.88 5.22
C GLN A 164 -9.23 -19.65 3.93
N VAL A 165 -8.06 -19.39 3.31
CA VAL A 165 -7.65 -20.08 2.08
C VAL A 165 -7.04 -21.45 2.41
N MET A 166 -6.23 -21.52 3.47
CA MET A 166 -5.61 -22.74 3.95
C MET A 166 -5.53 -22.73 5.48
N PRO A 167 -6.47 -23.41 6.17
CA PRO A 167 -6.53 -23.40 7.63
C PRO A 167 -5.25 -23.91 8.30
N GLY A 168 -4.79 -23.19 9.32
CA GLY A 168 -3.64 -23.56 10.15
C GLY A 168 -2.27 -23.29 9.53
N VAL A 169 -2.19 -22.67 8.35
CA VAL A 169 -0.92 -22.41 7.66
C VAL A 169 -0.07 -21.32 8.35
N VAL A 170 -0.71 -20.42 9.10
CA VAL A 170 -0.05 -19.34 9.86
C VAL A 170 -0.67 -19.17 11.24
N GLY A 171 0.11 -18.70 12.21
CA GLY A 171 -0.41 -18.29 13.52
C GLY A 171 -1.17 -16.97 13.44
N LEU A 172 -2.22 -16.80 14.25
CA LEU A 172 -3.00 -15.56 14.36
C LEU A 172 -2.50 -14.68 15.51
N ASP A 173 -1.28 -14.16 15.39
CA ASP A 173 -0.60 -13.41 16.46
C ASP A 173 -0.42 -11.90 16.17
N GLY A 174 -0.82 -11.46 14.98
CA GLY A 174 -0.69 -10.07 14.53
C GLY A 174 0.75 -9.64 14.27
N ARG A 175 1.68 -10.57 14.07
CA ARG A 175 3.09 -10.28 13.77
C ARG A 175 3.45 -10.71 12.35
N MET A 176 3.82 -9.72 11.52
CA MET A 176 4.29 -9.98 10.15
C MET A 176 5.75 -10.42 10.21
N GLY A 177 5.97 -11.69 10.52
CA GLY A 177 7.28 -12.33 10.47
C GLY A 177 7.54 -13.05 9.15
N PRO A 178 8.74 -13.66 8.98
CA PRO A 178 9.13 -14.29 7.72
C PRO A 178 8.20 -15.44 7.32
N GLY A 179 7.64 -16.18 8.29
CA GLY A 179 6.68 -17.25 8.04
C GLY A 179 5.36 -16.75 7.45
N THR A 180 4.70 -15.76 8.09
CA THR A 180 3.45 -15.18 7.55
C THR A 180 3.68 -14.53 6.19
N PHE A 181 4.77 -13.77 6.05
CA PHE A 181 5.11 -13.12 4.80
C PHE A 181 5.42 -14.12 3.67
N GLY A 182 6.16 -15.19 3.98
CA GLY A 182 6.50 -16.25 3.02
C GLY A 182 5.26 -16.94 2.45
N VAL A 183 4.29 -17.28 3.29
CA VAL A 183 3.01 -17.87 2.87
C VAL A 183 2.19 -16.87 2.06
N TYR A 184 2.14 -15.60 2.47
CA TYR A 184 1.46 -14.55 1.69
C TYR A 184 2.05 -14.44 0.27
N ARG A 185 3.38 -14.40 0.15
CA ARG A 185 4.08 -14.37 -1.13
C ARG A 185 3.75 -15.58 -2.00
N GLU A 186 3.78 -16.78 -1.44
CA GLU A 186 3.44 -18.01 -2.15
C GLU A 186 2.01 -17.94 -2.71
N PHE A 187 1.05 -17.50 -1.89
CA PHE A 187 -0.33 -17.40 -2.33
C PHE A 187 -0.54 -16.29 -3.35
N ALA A 188 0.20 -15.19 -3.24
CA ALA A 188 0.17 -14.06 -4.16
C ALA A 188 0.73 -14.39 -5.55
N THR A 189 1.78 -15.19 -5.64
CA THR A 189 2.39 -15.55 -6.94
C THR A 189 1.66 -16.70 -7.63
N ASN A 190 0.99 -17.57 -6.88
CA ASN A 190 0.24 -18.69 -7.44
C ASN A 190 -1.18 -18.27 -7.89
N PRO A 191 -1.53 -18.33 -9.19
CA PRO A 191 -2.85 -17.95 -9.68
C PRO A 191 -4.03 -18.71 -9.05
N ALA A 192 -3.82 -19.96 -8.62
CA ALA A 192 -4.87 -20.79 -8.03
C ALA A 192 -5.31 -20.28 -6.65
N THR A 193 -4.38 -19.70 -5.88
CA THR A 193 -4.62 -19.20 -4.52
C THR A 193 -4.75 -17.69 -4.47
N ARG A 194 -4.16 -16.95 -5.41
CA ARG A 194 -4.15 -15.47 -5.40
C ARG A 194 -5.57 -14.90 -5.35
N GLY A 195 -6.46 -15.37 -6.22
CA GLY A 195 -7.84 -14.89 -6.24
C GLY A 195 -8.56 -15.15 -4.90
N GLN A 196 -8.38 -16.34 -4.34
CA GLN A 196 -8.98 -16.72 -3.05
C GLN A 196 -8.44 -15.86 -1.89
N LEU A 197 -7.14 -15.57 -1.89
CA LEU A 197 -6.49 -14.69 -0.92
C LEU A 197 -7.05 -13.27 -0.98
N LEU A 198 -7.12 -12.68 -2.17
CA LEU A 198 -7.61 -11.31 -2.35
C LEU A 198 -9.11 -11.20 -2.02
N ASP A 199 -9.90 -12.22 -2.37
CA ASP A 199 -11.31 -12.32 -1.99
C ASP A 199 -11.50 -12.43 -0.48
N ALA A 200 -10.70 -13.28 0.19
CA ALA A 200 -10.75 -13.43 1.64
C ALA A 200 -10.36 -12.13 2.36
N LEU A 201 -9.30 -11.47 1.88
CA LEU A 201 -8.83 -10.21 2.43
C LEU A 201 -9.88 -9.10 2.27
N GLN A 202 -10.51 -9.00 1.09
CA GLN A 202 -11.60 -8.04 0.85
C GLN A 202 -12.77 -8.29 1.81
N ARG A 203 -13.25 -9.53 1.96
CA ARG A 203 -14.35 -9.84 2.88
C ARG A 203 -14.03 -9.47 4.33
N ILE A 204 -12.81 -9.75 4.78
CA ILE A 204 -12.37 -9.41 6.15
C ILE A 204 -12.35 -7.90 6.35
N ARG A 205 -11.82 -7.14 5.38
CA ARG A 205 -11.78 -5.67 5.42
C ARG A 205 -13.17 -5.06 5.41
N SER A 206 -14.04 -5.47 4.49
CA SER A 206 -15.41 -4.96 4.41
C SER A 206 -16.20 -5.27 5.69
N LYS A 207 -15.99 -6.44 6.30
CA LYS A 207 -16.59 -6.76 7.61
C LYS A 207 -16.05 -5.86 8.73
N LYS A 208 -14.76 -5.55 8.74
CA LYS A 208 -14.18 -4.66 9.77
C LYS A 208 -14.68 -3.22 9.66
N LEU A 209 -14.93 -2.77 8.44
CA LEU A 209 -15.38 -1.43 8.12
C LEU A 209 -16.90 -1.28 8.11
N ASP A 210 -17.65 -2.34 8.44
CA ASP A 210 -19.12 -2.38 8.39
C ASP A 210 -19.69 -1.87 7.05
N GLY A 211 -19.03 -2.23 5.94
CA GLY A 211 -19.41 -1.82 4.58
C GLY A 211 -18.96 -0.41 4.15
N LEU A 212 -18.24 0.33 5.00
CA LEU A 212 -17.58 1.59 4.60
C LEU A 212 -16.39 1.31 3.68
N GLU A 213 -16.04 2.31 2.85
CA GLU A 213 -14.91 2.26 1.90
C GLU A 213 -14.96 1.07 0.92
N GLU A 214 -16.17 0.68 0.51
CA GLU A 214 -16.35 -0.46 -0.40
C GLU A 214 -15.68 -0.22 -1.77
N ASP A 215 -15.62 1.03 -2.25
CA ASP A 215 -14.87 1.42 -3.45
C ASP A 215 -13.37 1.09 -3.32
N ARG A 216 -12.74 1.44 -2.19
CA ARG A 216 -11.36 1.08 -1.85
C ARG A 216 -11.20 -0.43 -1.75
N ASN A 217 -12.08 -1.11 -1.03
CA ASN A 217 -11.99 -2.56 -0.81
C ASN A 217 -12.10 -3.34 -2.13
N GLN A 218 -13.00 -2.95 -3.03
CA GLN A 218 -13.11 -3.55 -4.36
C GLN A 218 -11.92 -3.21 -5.25
N HIS A 219 -11.41 -1.97 -5.17
CA HIS A 219 -10.23 -1.55 -5.93
C HIS A 219 -9.02 -2.46 -5.64
N PHE A 220 -8.67 -2.66 -4.36
CA PHE A 220 -7.51 -3.49 -3.99
C PHE A 220 -7.74 -5.01 -4.18
N ARG A 221 -8.98 -5.46 -4.36
CA ARG A 221 -9.31 -6.86 -4.70
C ARG A 221 -8.95 -7.19 -6.15
N TYR A 222 -9.27 -6.30 -7.09
CA TYR A 222 -9.16 -6.53 -8.54
C TYR A 222 -8.20 -5.58 -9.24
N LEU A 223 -7.31 -4.89 -8.51
CA LEU A 223 -6.33 -3.93 -9.00
C LEU A 223 -5.86 -4.25 -10.44
N ARG A 224 -6.53 -3.63 -11.41
CA ARG A 224 -6.29 -3.77 -12.86
C ARG A 224 -6.22 -5.21 -13.41
N GLN A 225 -6.70 -6.20 -12.66
CA GLN A 225 -6.96 -7.56 -13.12
C GLN A 225 -8.31 -7.56 -13.85
N ARG A 226 -8.31 -7.13 -15.12
CA ARG A 226 -9.38 -7.41 -16.07
C ARG A 226 -8.91 -8.45 -17.07
#